data_AF-A0A413QSR6-F1
#
_entry.id   AF-A0A413QSR6-F1
#
_cell.length_a   1.000
_cell.length_b   1.000
_cell.length_c   1.000
_cell.angle_alpha   90.00
_cell.angle_beta   90.00
_cell.angle_gamma   90.00
#
_symmetry.space_group_name_H-M   'P 1'
#
loop_
_entity.id
_entity.type
_entity.pdbx_description
1 polymer ?
#
loop_
_entity_poly.entity_id
_entity_poly.type
_entity_poly.pdbx_seq_one_letter_code
_entity_poly.pdbx_strand_id
1 'polypeptide(L)'
;MNNPFSPKLKTLPKMTSGRIALWQAMTVLGYKKQYHEITVKELCKTAYIARSTFYLTYKNIDELLMDMEDYYLRQLIPIYDVYVKTNYLNRQDHFCSDTIRYIQENRKVFYLFLVQQPNMRFIQKWKILIKYCLWENLKKDDTSGALAPQEELPFEMISGEIVTAHGILLKYTQEETVEDLKKVLNEGLCFFGKMYTLINTGQNAQ
;
A
#
# COMPACT_ATOMS: atom_id res chain seq x y z
N MET A 1 -7.31 -1.79 22.69
CA MET A 1 -7.40 -2.99 21.82
C MET A 1 -6.31 -2.90 20.77
N ASN A 2 -5.53 -3.97 20.54
CA ASN A 2 -4.42 -3.93 19.59
C ASN A 2 -4.79 -4.72 18.33
N ASN A 3 -4.98 -4.03 17.21
CA ASN A 3 -5.15 -4.64 15.90
C ASN A 3 -3.88 -5.42 15.52
N PRO A 4 -3.97 -6.73 15.18
CA PRO A 4 -2.79 -7.56 14.87
C PRO A 4 -2.04 -7.09 13.61
N PHE A 5 -2.68 -6.29 12.76
CA PHE A 5 -2.13 -5.73 11.54
C PHE A 5 -1.67 -4.28 11.69
N SER A 6 -1.41 -3.81 12.92
CA SER A 6 -0.96 -2.43 13.17
C SER A 6 0.23 -2.04 12.28
N PRO A 7 0.07 -1.10 11.33
CA PRO A 7 1.10 -0.81 10.32
C PRO A 7 2.29 -0.09 10.93
N LYS A 8 3.50 -0.64 10.74
CA LYS A 8 4.77 -0.06 11.20
C LYS A 8 5.36 0.88 10.14
N LEU A 9 4.69 2.00 9.88
CA LEU A 9 5.18 3.04 8.96
C LEU A 9 5.95 4.12 9.75
N LYS A 10 7.09 4.64 9.25
CA LYS A 10 7.77 5.81 9.86
C LYS A 10 6.91 7.05 9.76
N THR A 11 6.96 7.99 10.69
CA THR A 11 6.25 9.28 10.57
C THR A 11 6.56 9.98 9.24
N LEU A 12 5.58 10.72 8.69
CA LEU A 12 5.75 11.40 7.41
C LEU A 12 6.94 12.36 7.46
N PRO A 13 7.96 12.22 6.58
CA PRO A 13 9.01 13.21 6.49
C PRO A 13 8.43 14.53 5.97
N LYS A 14 8.93 15.66 6.49
CA LYS A 14 8.63 16.98 5.91
C LYS A 14 9.07 17.00 4.44
N MET A 15 8.16 17.26 3.52
CA MET A 15 8.54 17.33 2.11
C MET A 15 9.27 18.65 1.83
N THR A 16 10.57 18.56 1.56
CA THR A 16 11.41 19.70 1.16
C THR A 16 11.70 19.63 -0.33
N SER A 17 12.05 20.75 -0.95
CA SER A 17 12.48 20.78 -2.36
C SER A 17 13.62 19.78 -2.64
N GLY A 18 14.57 19.66 -1.71
CA GLY A 18 15.67 18.69 -1.79
C GLY A 18 15.19 17.24 -1.80
N ARG A 19 14.25 16.87 -0.92
CA ARG A 19 13.66 15.51 -0.90
C ARG A 19 12.88 15.21 -2.17
N ILE A 20 12.07 16.16 -2.64
CA ILE A 20 11.31 16.02 -3.89
C ILE A 20 12.27 15.73 -5.05
N ALA A 21 13.33 16.52 -5.19
CA ALA A 21 14.31 16.34 -6.27
C ALA A 21 15.04 14.97 -6.17
N LEU A 22 15.42 14.54 -4.97
CA LEU A 22 16.01 13.22 -4.76
C LEU A 22 15.06 12.07 -5.11
N TRP A 23 13.78 12.17 -4.75
CA TRP A 23 12.77 11.14 -5.04
C TRP A 23 12.40 11.10 -6.52
N GLN A 24 12.32 12.26 -7.18
CA GLN A 24 12.15 12.34 -8.63
C GLN A 24 13.35 11.70 -9.36
N ALA A 25 14.57 12.01 -8.93
CA ALA A 25 15.77 11.40 -9.48
C ALA A 25 15.81 9.88 -9.24
N MET A 26 15.43 9.41 -8.04
CA MET A 26 15.33 7.98 -7.73
C MET A 26 14.30 7.29 -8.63
N THR A 27 13.14 7.93 -8.84
CA THR A 27 12.12 7.41 -9.74
C THR A 27 12.68 7.29 -11.16
N VAL A 28 13.30 8.35 -11.70
CA VAL A 28 13.90 8.35 -13.05
C VAL A 28 14.97 7.27 -13.22
N LEU A 29 15.85 7.09 -12.23
CA LEU A 29 16.91 6.09 -12.28
C LEU A 29 16.34 4.67 -12.13
N GLY A 30 15.35 4.47 -11.26
CA GLY A 30 14.65 3.19 -11.08
C GLY A 30 13.89 2.73 -12.33
N TYR A 31 13.47 3.62 -13.22
CA TYR A 31 12.94 3.20 -14.52
C TYR A 31 14.02 2.66 -15.47
N LYS A 32 15.29 2.96 -15.22
CA LYS A 32 16.41 2.64 -16.12
C LYS A 32 17.25 1.45 -15.66
N LYS A 33 17.33 1.20 -14.35
CA LYS A 33 18.19 0.15 -13.77
C LYS A 33 17.79 -0.23 -12.35
N GLN A 34 18.35 -1.34 -11.85
CA GLN A 34 17.99 -1.88 -10.54
C GLN A 34 18.42 -0.96 -9.40
N TYR A 35 17.64 -0.90 -8.32
CA TYR A 35 17.93 -0.02 -7.18
C TYR A 35 19.32 -0.23 -6.56
N HIS A 36 19.79 -1.47 -6.48
CA HIS A 36 21.10 -1.80 -5.92
C HIS A 36 22.27 -1.34 -6.80
N GLU A 37 22.01 -0.95 -8.06
CA GLU A 37 23.00 -0.41 -9.00
C GLU A 37 23.03 1.14 -9.00
N ILE A 38 22.09 1.77 -8.30
CA ILE A 38 22.03 3.23 -8.17
C ILE A 38 22.98 3.67 -7.06
N THR A 39 23.95 4.50 -7.41
CA THR A 39 24.89 5.06 -6.42
C THR A 39 24.40 6.40 -5.90
N VAL A 40 24.78 6.78 -4.67
CA VAL A 40 24.51 8.12 -4.11
C VAL A 40 25.06 9.22 -5.03
N LYS A 41 26.25 9.01 -5.62
CA LYS A 41 26.88 9.96 -6.55
C LYS A 41 25.98 10.25 -7.75
N GLU A 42 25.45 9.21 -8.37
CA GLU A 42 24.60 9.32 -9.55
C GLU A 42 23.22 9.90 -9.22
N LEU A 43 22.63 9.47 -8.12
CA LEU A 43 21.38 10.03 -7.63
C LEU A 43 21.49 11.54 -7.41
N CYS A 44 22.53 11.95 -6.68
CA CYS A 44 22.83 13.36 -6.41
C CYS A 44 23.05 14.16 -7.69
N LYS A 45 23.79 13.59 -8.66
CA LYS A 45 23.99 14.21 -9.98
C LYS A 45 22.66 14.39 -10.72
N THR A 46 21.80 13.38 -10.71
CA THR A 46 20.49 13.41 -11.38
C THR A 46 19.53 14.40 -10.71
N ALA A 47 19.60 14.52 -9.39
CA ALA A 47 18.78 15.44 -8.60
C ALA A 47 19.32 16.88 -8.56
N TYR A 48 20.50 17.14 -9.12
CA TYR A 48 21.24 18.40 -8.97
C TYR A 48 21.44 18.82 -7.50
N ILE A 49 21.78 17.85 -6.65
CA ILE A 49 21.97 18.03 -5.20
C ILE A 49 23.40 17.63 -4.81
N ALA A 50 24.01 18.38 -3.89
CA ALA A 50 25.32 18.02 -3.36
C ALA A 50 25.25 16.75 -2.50
N ARG A 51 26.27 15.89 -2.58
CA ARG A 51 26.35 14.66 -1.77
C ARG A 51 26.28 14.94 -0.27
N SER A 52 26.88 16.04 0.20
CA SER A 52 26.79 16.48 1.59
C SER A 52 25.34 16.69 2.01
N THR A 53 24.51 17.33 1.17
CA THR A 53 23.09 17.53 1.41
C THR A 53 22.30 16.22 1.44
N PHE A 54 22.65 15.25 0.58
CA PHE A 54 22.07 13.91 0.67
C PHE A 54 22.33 13.29 2.03
N TYR A 55 23.59 13.31 2.49
CA TYR A 55 23.99 12.70 3.76
C TYR A 55 23.47 13.43 5.01
N LEU A 56 23.02 14.69 4.89
CA LEU A 56 22.23 15.35 5.95
C LEU A 56 20.83 14.75 6.11
N THR A 57 20.32 14.06 5.09
CA THR A 57 18.94 13.56 5.04
C THR A 57 18.88 12.04 5.11
N TYR A 58 19.80 11.35 4.45
CA TYR A 58 19.78 9.90 4.25
C TYR A 58 21.19 9.32 4.41
N LYS A 59 21.31 8.20 5.12
CA LYS A 59 22.57 7.44 5.26
C LYS A 59 22.92 6.72 3.98
N ASN A 60 21.92 6.22 3.26
CA ASN A 60 22.09 5.44 2.04
C ASN A 60 20.83 5.46 1.17
N ILE A 61 20.90 4.79 0.01
CA ILE A 61 19.80 4.67 -0.95
C ILE A 61 18.59 3.93 -0.37
N ASP A 62 18.80 2.89 0.43
CA ASP A 62 17.72 2.11 1.03
C ASP A 62 16.89 2.95 2.01
N GLU A 63 17.52 3.84 2.78
CA GLU A 63 16.81 4.75 3.68
C GLU A 63 15.91 5.74 2.91
N LEU A 64 16.37 6.22 1.76
CA LEU A 64 15.55 7.03 0.87
C LEU A 64 14.35 6.24 0.33
N LEU A 65 14.56 4.99 -0.08
CA LEU A 65 13.47 4.11 -0.56
C LEU A 65 12.46 3.83 0.55
N MET A 66 12.92 3.53 1.78
CA MET A 66 12.04 3.36 2.94
C MET A 66 11.14 4.57 3.17
N ASP A 67 11.70 5.78 3.08
CA ASP A 67 10.93 7.00 3.27
C ASP A 67 9.94 7.26 2.12
N MET A 68 10.29 6.93 0.88
CA MET A 68 9.36 6.95 -0.25
C MET A 68 8.20 5.99 0.00
N GLU A 69 8.49 4.73 0.32
CA GLU A 69 7.48 3.70 0.59
C GLU A 69 6.50 4.15 1.68
N ASP A 70 7.01 4.58 2.82
CA ASP A 70 6.19 4.98 3.96
C ASP A 70 5.38 6.24 3.65
N TYR A 71 5.96 7.20 2.92
CA TYR A 71 5.25 8.41 2.53
C TYR A 71 4.03 8.10 1.67
N TYR A 72 4.21 7.33 0.60
CA TYR A 72 3.12 7.05 -0.34
C TYR A 72 2.03 6.17 0.29
N LEU A 73 2.39 5.22 1.17
CA LEU A 73 1.41 4.41 1.88
C LEU A 73 0.65 5.19 2.95
N ARG A 74 1.30 6.15 3.61
CA ARG A 74 0.62 6.97 4.62
C ARG A 74 -0.45 7.89 4.06
N GLN A 75 -0.34 8.32 2.80
CA GLN A 75 -1.42 9.09 2.18
C GLN A 75 -2.68 8.23 1.92
N LEU A 76 -2.58 6.90 1.93
CA LEU A 76 -3.73 6.01 1.84
C LEU A 76 -4.49 5.89 3.18
N ILE A 77 -3.84 6.16 4.32
CA ILE A 77 -4.47 6.11 5.65
C ILE A 77 -5.76 6.94 5.71
N PRO A 78 -5.77 8.25 5.35
CA PRO A 78 -7.00 9.03 5.42
C PRO A 78 -8.09 8.53 4.47
N ILE A 79 -7.73 7.95 3.31
CA ILE A 79 -8.69 7.32 2.39
C ILE A 79 -9.34 6.10 3.07
N TYR A 80 -8.54 5.31 3.79
CA TYR A 80 -9.00 4.10 4.48
C TYR A 80 -9.76 4.42 5.78
N ASP A 81 -9.39 5.47 6.52
CA ASP A 81 -10.07 5.90 7.74
C ASP A 81 -11.52 6.32 7.49
N VAL A 82 -11.81 6.94 6.33
CA VAL A 82 -13.18 7.28 5.93
C VAL A 82 -14.03 6.01 5.80
N TYR A 83 -13.45 4.95 5.25
CA TYR A 83 -14.11 3.65 5.10
C TYR A 83 -14.39 3.02 6.47
N VAL A 84 -13.40 2.97 7.37
CA VAL A 84 -13.54 2.47 8.75
C VAL A 84 -14.68 3.15 9.52
N LYS A 85 -14.81 4.47 9.40
CA LYS A 85 -15.75 5.25 10.22
C LYS A 85 -17.21 5.20 9.75
N THR A 86 -17.47 4.78 8.52
CA THR A 86 -18.80 4.97 7.88
C THR A 86 -19.63 3.69 7.73
N ASN A 87 -19.20 2.55 8.26
CA ASN A 87 -19.95 1.28 8.34
C ASN A 87 -20.61 0.87 7.00
N TYR A 88 -19.74 0.76 5.98
CA TYR A 88 -19.97 1.09 4.58
C TYR A 88 -20.65 0.01 3.71
N LEU A 89 -21.60 -0.76 4.27
CA LEU A 89 -22.26 -1.84 3.51
C LEU A 89 -23.04 -1.34 2.27
N ASN A 90 -23.26 -0.03 2.11
CA ASN A 90 -24.05 0.55 1.02
C ASN A 90 -23.30 1.43 0.00
N ARG A 91 -21.95 1.48 0.01
CA ARG A 91 -21.20 2.40 -0.89
C ARG A 91 -19.84 1.90 -1.44
N GLN A 92 -19.58 0.60 -1.44
CA GLN A 92 -18.28 -0.03 -1.81
C GLN A 92 -17.55 0.61 -3.01
N ASP A 93 -18.28 1.12 -4.00
CA ASP A 93 -17.76 1.79 -5.20
C ASP A 93 -16.81 2.98 -4.95
N HIS A 94 -16.96 3.76 -3.87
CA HIS A 94 -16.06 4.92 -3.68
C HIS A 94 -14.71 4.56 -3.04
N PHE A 95 -14.61 3.48 -2.25
CA PHE A 95 -13.34 3.06 -1.65
C PHE A 95 -12.32 2.68 -2.73
N CYS A 96 -12.77 1.87 -3.68
CA CYS A 96 -11.98 1.50 -4.85
C CYS A 96 -11.65 2.75 -5.69
N SER A 97 -12.61 3.64 -5.89
CA SER A 97 -12.42 4.84 -6.73
C SER A 97 -11.39 5.83 -6.17
N ASP A 98 -11.40 6.12 -4.87
CA ASP A 98 -10.44 7.05 -4.25
C ASP A 98 -9.03 6.47 -4.20
N THR A 99 -8.92 5.18 -3.90
CA THR A 99 -7.63 4.46 -3.93
C THR A 99 -7.06 4.44 -5.35
N ILE A 100 -7.89 4.11 -6.35
CA ILE A 100 -7.51 4.14 -7.77
C ILE A 100 -7.06 5.55 -8.17
N ARG A 101 -7.84 6.59 -7.84
CA ARG A 101 -7.50 7.99 -8.14
C ARG A 101 -6.14 8.37 -7.58
N TYR A 102 -5.91 8.12 -6.29
CA TYR A 102 -4.63 8.44 -5.64
C TYR A 102 -3.45 7.69 -6.29
N ILE A 103 -3.65 6.41 -6.64
CA ILE A 103 -2.64 5.61 -7.34
C ILE A 103 -2.36 6.16 -8.74
N GLN A 104 -3.38 6.63 -9.47
CA GLN A 104 -3.21 7.25 -10.78
C GLN A 104 -2.49 8.61 -10.70
N GLU A 105 -2.83 9.44 -9.71
CA GLU A 105 -2.12 10.71 -9.44
C GLU A 105 -0.63 10.47 -9.14
N ASN A 106 -0.32 9.34 -8.50
CA ASN A 106 1.04 8.94 -8.13
C ASN A 106 1.60 7.80 -8.99
N ARG A 107 1.06 7.63 -10.21
CA ARG A 107 1.26 6.46 -11.08
C ARG A 107 2.72 6.10 -11.27
N LYS A 108 3.62 7.09 -11.44
CA LYS A 108 5.05 6.82 -11.69
C LYS A 108 5.70 6.04 -10.55
N VAL A 109 5.38 6.34 -9.30
CA VAL A 109 5.99 5.65 -8.16
C VAL A 109 5.31 4.31 -7.91
N PHE A 110 3.98 4.26 -7.98
CA PHE A 110 3.25 3.00 -7.83
C PHE A 110 3.59 1.99 -8.93
N TYR A 111 3.65 2.42 -10.19
CA TYR A 111 4.10 1.56 -11.29
C TYR A 111 5.53 1.08 -11.07
N LEU A 112 6.42 1.96 -10.59
CA LEU A 112 7.80 1.58 -10.29
C LEU A 112 7.84 0.46 -9.22
N PHE A 113 7.13 0.62 -8.11
CA PHE A 113 7.13 -0.33 -6.99
C PHE A 113 6.28 -1.59 -7.17
N LEU A 114 5.27 -1.58 -8.04
CA LEU A 114 4.36 -2.72 -8.21
C LEU A 114 4.58 -3.48 -9.52
N VAL A 115 5.15 -2.83 -10.53
CA VAL A 115 5.23 -3.37 -11.90
C VAL A 115 6.66 -3.43 -12.39
N GLN A 116 7.35 -2.30 -12.47
CA GLN A 116 8.67 -2.21 -13.10
C GLN A 116 9.75 -2.96 -12.32
N GLN A 117 9.81 -2.72 -11.01
CA GLN A 117 10.71 -3.37 -10.07
C GLN A 117 9.95 -3.66 -8.78
N PRO A 118 9.19 -4.78 -8.72
CA PRO A 118 8.35 -5.12 -7.59
C PRO A 118 9.10 -5.01 -6.25
N ASN A 119 8.75 -3.99 -5.48
CA ASN A 119 9.34 -3.72 -4.18
C ASN A 119 8.55 -4.52 -3.13
N MET A 120 9.11 -5.66 -2.71
CA MET A 120 8.47 -6.54 -1.74
C MET A 120 8.19 -5.85 -0.40
N ARG A 121 9.05 -4.93 0.05
CA ARG A 121 8.83 -4.19 1.31
C ARG A 121 7.63 -3.25 1.19
N PHE A 122 7.50 -2.55 0.06
CA PHE A 122 6.33 -1.72 -0.24
C PHE A 122 5.04 -2.55 -0.28
N ILE A 123 5.05 -3.65 -1.05
CA ILE A 123 3.90 -4.55 -1.22
C ILE A 123 3.44 -5.09 0.14
N GLN A 124 4.35 -5.60 0.96
CA GLN A 124 4.01 -6.15 2.28
C GLN A 124 3.46 -5.08 3.23
N LYS A 125 4.06 -3.89 3.27
CA LYS A 125 3.54 -2.76 4.06
C LYS A 125 2.13 -2.36 3.60
N TRP A 126 1.87 -2.36 2.29
CA TRP A 126 0.54 -2.02 1.77
C TRP A 126 -0.49 -3.09 2.11
N LYS A 127 -0.15 -4.37 1.98
CA LYS A 127 -1.02 -5.47 2.42
C LYS A 127 -1.38 -5.32 3.89
N ILE A 128 -0.40 -5.09 4.77
CA ILE A 128 -0.64 -4.85 6.21
C ILE A 128 -1.61 -3.68 6.42
N LEU A 129 -1.45 -2.57 5.70
CA LEU A 129 -2.35 -1.43 5.78
C LEU A 129 -3.80 -1.76 5.36
N ILE A 130 -3.97 -2.57 4.30
CA ILE A 130 -5.29 -3.06 3.87
C ILE A 130 -5.89 -3.98 4.94
N LYS A 131 -5.11 -4.94 5.46
CA LYS A 131 -5.55 -5.87 6.52
C LYS A 131 -5.97 -5.11 7.78
N TYR A 132 -5.22 -4.09 8.17
CA TYR A 132 -5.56 -3.18 9.27
C TYR A 132 -6.93 -2.55 9.06
N CYS A 133 -7.13 -1.93 7.89
CA CYS A 133 -8.40 -1.28 7.53
C CYS A 133 -9.58 -2.26 7.57
N LEU A 134 -9.43 -3.46 6.99
CA LEU A 134 -10.47 -4.49 7.00
C LEU A 134 -10.78 -4.96 8.43
N TRP A 135 -9.75 -5.17 9.25
CA TRP A 135 -9.92 -5.58 10.65
C TRP A 135 -10.74 -4.58 11.46
N GLU A 136 -10.43 -3.28 11.34
CA GLU A 136 -11.18 -2.22 12.06
C GLU A 136 -12.67 -2.19 11.66
N ASN A 137 -13.00 -2.57 10.43
CA ASN A 137 -14.39 -2.61 9.94
C ASN A 137 -15.19 -3.81 10.45
N LEU A 138 -14.54 -4.88 10.91
CA LEU A 138 -15.22 -6.11 11.35
C LEU A 138 -15.76 -6.01 12.78
N LYS A 139 -15.52 -4.88 13.49
CA LYS A 139 -16.06 -4.56 14.83
C LYS A 139 -16.07 -5.75 15.80
N LYS A 140 -14.96 -6.48 15.90
CA LYS A 140 -14.84 -7.54 16.91
C LYS A 140 -14.62 -6.92 18.29
N ASP A 141 -15.56 -7.20 19.19
CA ASP A 141 -15.28 -7.32 20.61
C ASP A 141 -14.45 -8.61 20.83
N ASP A 142 -13.30 -8.45 21.49
CA ASP A 142 -12.59 -9.45 22.29
C ASP A 142 -11.53 -10.43 21.72
N THR A 143 -11.15 -10.44 20.43
CA THR A 143 -9.94 -11.21 20.03
C THR A 143 -8.66 -10.39 20.18
N SER A 144 -8.17 -10.30 21.42
CA SER A 144 -6.79 -9.86 21.70
C SER A 144 -5.84 -11.06 21.59
N GLY A 145 -5.03 -11.11 20.52
CA GLY A 145 -4.09 -12.22 20.32
C GLY A 145 -3.49 -12.27 18.90
N ALA A 146 -2.46 -13.09 18.72
CA ALA A 146 -1.99 -13.47 17.40
C ALA A 146 -3.07 -14.32 16.70
N LEU A 147 -3.35 -14.02 15.44
CA LEU A 147 -4.30 -14.80 14.64
C LEU A 147 -3.75 -16.20 14.37
N ALA A 148 -4.61 -17.21 14.46
CA ALA A 148 -4.27 -18.51 13.92
C ALA A 148 -4.15 -18.44 12.39
N PRO A 149 -3.37 -19.31 11.72
CA PRO A 149 -3.15 -19.24 10.28
C PRO A 149 -4.45 -19.22 9.45
N GLN A 150 -5.47 -19.98 9.86
CA GLN A 150 -6.77 -20.00 9.21
C GLN A 150 -7.54 -18.67 9.35
N GLU A 151 -7.33 -17.92 10.43
CA GLU A 151 -7.97 -16.62 10.64
C GLU A 151 -7.25 -15.51 9.87
N GLU A 152 -5.93 -15.64 9.66
CA GLU A 152 -5.16 -14.70 8.84
C GLU A 152 -5.36 -14.92 7.33
N LEU A 153 -5.61 -16.16 6.89
CA LEU A 153 -5.69 -16.51 5.47
C LEU A 153 -6.65 -15.62 4.65
N PRO A 154 -7.91 -15.35 5.06
CA PRO A 154 -8.80 -14.46 4.31
C PRO A 154 -8.22 -13.06 4.12
N PHE A 155 -7.55 -12.51 5.14
CA PHE A 155 -6.90 -11.21 5.08
C PHE A 155 -5.72 -11.20 4.10
N GLU A 156 -4.92 -12.26 4.09
CA GLU A 156 -3.80 -12.41 3.16
C GLU A 156 -4.26 -12.53 1.70
N MET A 157 -5.35 -13.25 1.46
CA MET A 157 -5.97 -13.41 0.14
C MET A 157 -6.49 -12.08 -0.39
N ILE A 158 -7.39 -11.42 0.35
CA ILE A 158 -8.03 -10.18 -0.13
C ILE A 158 -7.04 -9.03 -0.28
N SER A 159 -6.07 -8.90 0.64
CA SER A 159 -5.03 -7.87 0.49
C SER A 159 -4.11 -8.16 -0.70
N GLY A 160 -3.84 -9.43 -1.00
CA GLY A 160 -3.09 -9.83 -2.20
C GLY A 160 -3.85 -9.52 -3.49
N GLU A 161 -5.14 -9.83 -3.53
CA GLU A 161 -6.03 -9.50 -4.63
C GLU A 161 -6.07 -7.99 -4.90
N ILE A 162 -6.29 -7.18 -3.86
CA ILE A 162 -6.34 -5.72 -3.96
C ILE A 162 -5.04 -5.16 -4.53
N VAL A 163 -3.88 -5.56 -4.00
CA VAL A 163 -2.59 -5.08 -4.51
C VAL A 163 -2.38 -5.51 -5.98
N THR A 164 -2.75 -6.75 -6.32
CA THR A 164 -2.60 -7.29 -7.68
C THR A 164 -3.49 -6.57 -8.68
N ALA A 165 -4.76 -6.32 -8.34
CA ALA A 165 -5.71 -5.59 -9.16
C ALA A 165 -5.19 -4.18 -9.51
N HIS A 166 -4.65 -3.46 -8.54
CA HIS A 166 -4.06 -2.14 -8.78
C HIS A 166 -2.77 -2.22 -9.62
N GLY A 167 -1.95 -3.28 -9.46
CA GLY A 167 -0.81 -3.55 -10.32
C GLY A 167 -1.22 -3.78 -11.79
N ILE A 168 -2.31 -4.52 -12.02
CA ILE A 168 -2.90 -4.72 -13.36
C ILE A 168 -3.40 -3.38 -13.92
N LEU A 169 -4.10 -2.57 -13.13
CA LEU A 169 -4.58 -1.26 -13.56
C LEU A 169 -3.44 -0.32 -14.00
N LEU A 170 -2.31 -0.39 -13.31
CA LEU A 170 -1.13 0.41 -13.67
C LEU A 170 -0.52 -0.04 -15.00
N LYS A 171 -0.64 -1.33 -15.36
CA LYS A 171 -0.22 -1.87 -16.67
C LYS A 171 -1.19 -1.51 -17.78
N TYR A 172 -2.49 -1.58 -17.50
CA TYR A 172 -3.56 -1.44 -18.49
C TYR A 172 -4.50 -0.29 -18.08
N THR A 173 -4.33 0.88 -18.69
CA THR A 173 -4.95 2.15 -18.27
C THR A 173 -6.24 2.48 -19.05
N GLN A 174 -6.94 1.47 -19.59
CA GLN A 174 -8.20 1.68 -20.33
C GLN A 174 -9.37 1.81 -19.35
N GLU A 175 -10.36 2.65 -19.67
CA GLU A 175 -11.55 2.86 -18.80
C GLU A 175 -12.31 1.55 -18.54
N GLU A 176 -12.46 0.70 -19.55
CA GLU A 176 -13.08 -0.62 -19.43
C GLU A 176 -12.36 -1.51 -18.40
N THR A 177 -11.02 -1.47 -18.38
CA THR A 177 -10.22 -2.18 -17.37
C THR A 177 -10.50 -1.68 -15.95
N VAL A 178 -10.74 -0.38 -15.76
CA VAL A 178 -11.06 0.18 -14.43
C VAL A 178 -12.36 -0.41 -13.90
N GLU A 179 -13.40 -0.46 -14.74
CA GLU A 179 -14.73 -0.89 -14.32
C GLU A 179 -14.78 -2.39 -14.02
N ASP A 180 -14.15 -3.20 -14.86
CA ASP A 180 -14.08 -4.65 -14.61
C ASP A 180 -13.23 -4.98 -13.38
N LEU A 181 -12.16 -4.22 -13.12
CA LEU A 181 -11.39 -4.37 -11.88
C LEU A 181 -12.20 -4.02 -10.63
N LYS A 182 -13.03 -2.97 -10.67
CA LYS A 182 -13.92 -2.66 -9.54
C LYS A 182 -14.88 -3.80 -9.24
N LYS A 183 -15.47 -4.41 -10.28
CA LYS A 183 -16.36 -5.58 -10.11
C LYS A 183 -15.63 -6.75 -9.45
N VAL A 184 -14.44 -7.09 -9.94
CA VAL A 184 -13.62 -8.16 -9.36
C VAL A 184 -13.29 -7.87 -7.89
N LEU A 185 -12.84 -6.65 -7.57
CA LEU A 185 -12.52 -6.25 -6.20
C LEU A 185 -13.73 -6.33 -5.27
N ASN A 186 -14.91 -5.93 -5.75
CA ASN A 186 -16.15 -6.03 -4.97
C ASN A 186 -16.52 -7.50 -4.68
N GLU A 187 -16.40 -8.38 -5.68
CA GLU A 187 -16.61 -9.83 -5.48
C GLU A 187 -15.60 -10.43 -4.49
N GLY A 188 -14.31 -10.03 -4.58
CA GLY A 188 -13.27 -10.42 -3.64
C GLY A 188 -13.60 -10.02 -2.20
N LEU A 189 -14.05 -8.77 -1.99
CA LEU A 189 -14.48 -8.27 -0.69
C LEU A 189 -15.71 -9.01 -0.15
N CYS A 190 -16.68 -9.33 -1.02
CA CYS A 190 -17.83 -10.16 -0.67
C CYS A 190 -17.42 -11.58 -0.26
N PHE A 191 -16.50 -12.20 -1.00
CA PHE A 191 -15.96 -13.52 -0.68
C PHE A 191 -15.17 -13.51 0.62
N PHE A 192 -14.36 -12.47 0.86
CA PHE A 192 -13.67 -12.25 2.13
C PHE A 192 -14.64 -12.24 3.31
N GLY A 193 -15.74 -11.47 3.21
CA GLY A 193 -16.76 -11.42 4.25
C GLY A 193 -17.35 -12.80 4.56
N LYS A 194 -17.72 -13.56 3.53
CA LYS A 194 -18.26 -14.93 3.66
C LYS A 194 -17.26 -15.88 4.33
N MET A 195 -16.00 -15.88 3.86
CA MET A 195 -14.92 -16.71 4.42
C MET A 195 -14.65 -16.36 5.88
N TYR A 196 -14.55 -15.07 6.19
CA TYR A 196 -14.35 -14.58 7.54
C TYR A 196 -15.47 -15.05 8.46
N THR A 197 -16.74 -14.90 8.06
CA THR A 197 -17.86 -15.41 8.85
C THR A 197 -17.76 -16.92 9.06
N LEU A 198 -17.54 -17.71 8.00
CA LEU A 198 -17.45 -19.17 8.09
C LEU A 198 -16.41 -19.64 9.11
N ILE A 199 -15.21 -19.07 9.07
CA ILE A 199 -14.10 -19.43 9.97
C ILE A 199 -14.42 -19.07 11.43
N ASN A 200 -15.08 -17.93 11.65
CA ASN A 200 -15.32 -17.40 13.00
C ASN A 200 -16.64 -17.90 13.64
N THR A 201 -17.66 -18.27 12.85
CA THR A 201 -18.89 -18.88 13.39
C THR A 201 -18.69 -20.34 13.79
N GLY A 202 -17.72 -21.04 13.20
CA GLY A 202 -17.37 -22.42 13.57
C GLY A 202 -16.65 -22.56 14.92
N GLN A 203 -16.16 -21.46 15.51
CA GLN A 203 -15.45 -21.46 16.80
C GLN A 203 -16.34 -21.12 18.00
N ASN A 204 -17.54 -20.56 17.79
CA ASN A 204 -18.50 -20.22 18.87
C ASN A 204 -19.51 -21.34 19.18
N ALA A 205 -19.28 -22.55 18.64
CA ALA A 205 -20.18 -23.71 18.78
C ALA A 205 -19.54 -24.90 19.51
N GLN A 206 -18.41 -24.69 20.19
CA GLN A 206 -17.77 -25.65 21.11
C GLN A 206 -17.62 -25.01 22.48
#